data_AF-A0A831M0Q6-F1
#
_entry.id   AF-A0A831M0Q6-F1
#
_cell.length_a   1.000
_cell.length_b   1.000
_cell.length_c   1.000
_cell.angle_alpha   90.00
_cell.angle_beta   90.00
_cell.angle_gamma   90.00
#
_symmetry.space_group_name_H-M   'P 1'
#
loop_
_entity.id
_entity.type
_entity.pdbx_description
1 polymer ?
#
loop_
_entity_poly.entity_id
_entity_poly.type
_entity_poly.pdbx_seq_one_letter_code
_entity_poly.pdbx_strand_id
1 'polypeptide(L)'
;MTPSGLSRSNIILRLGLAALGLASVLAGPVDHVLAAAGAGPGAPTSLRCEYLVDPMGIDMAKPRFFWVVAHPERGQAQSAYRIVVSSEPGAEAGDVWDSGRILSSKSGQIPFAGEALESGRSY
;
A
#
# COMPACT_ATOMS: atom_id res chain seq x y z
N MET A 1 -8.00 3.98 40.91
CA MET A 1 -9.12 3.01 40.98
C MET A 1 -9.99 3.23 39.75
N THR A 2 -9.62 2.58 38.64
CA THR A 2 -10.53 2.19 37.54
C THR A 2 -11.28 0.91 37.98
N PRO A 3 -12.35 0.40 37.32
CA PRO A 3 -12.77 0.53 35.91
C PRO A 3 -14.25 0.98 35.83
N SER A 4 -15.01 1.04 34.74
CA SER A 4 -15.22 0.33 33.46
C SER A 4 -16.17 1.26 32.66
N GLY A 5 -16.37 1.23 31.34
CA GLY A 5 -16.07 0.34 30.25
C GLY A 5 -17.01 0.75 29.08
N LEU A 6 -16.55 0.52 27.83
CA LEU A 6 -17.34 0.41 26.59
C LEU A 6 -18.19 1.63 26.16
N SER A 7 -18.14 2.09 24.91
CA SER A 7 -18.43 1.30 23.73
C SER A 7 -17.93 1.99 22.46
N ARG A 8 -17.34 1.19 21.58
CA ARG A 8 -16.95 1.54 20.21
C ARG A 8 -18.23 1.70 19.38
N SER A 9 -18.50 2.88 18.84
CA SER A 9 -19.55 3.05 17.83
C SER A 9 -18.93 3.12 16.44
N ASN A 10 -18.98 1.96 15.76
CA ASN A 10 -18.97 1.87 14.31
C ASN A 10 -20.14 2.67 13.75
N ILE A 11 -19.88 3.77 13.05
CA ILE A 11 -20.86 4.41 12.16
C ILE A 11 -20.38 4.21 10.73
N ILE A 12 -20.79 3.07 10.17
CA ILE A 12 -20.85 2.84 8.74
C ILE A 12 -22.15 3.52 8.30
N LEU A 13 -22.06 4.71 7.69
CA LEU A 13 -23.20 5.35 7.04
C LEU A 13 -23.50 4.61 5.73
N ARG A 14 -24.34 3.58 5.81
CA ARG A 14 -25.10 3.04 4.69
C ARG A 14 -26.36 3.88 4.51
N LEU A 15 -26.34 4.81 3.55
CA LEU A 15 -27.55 5.48 3.10
C LEU A 15 -28.26 4.57 2.09
N GLY A 16 -29.36 3.96 2.52
CA GLY A 16 -30.31 3.31 1.64
C GLY A 16 -31.43 4.28 1.26
N LEU A 17 -31.77 4.35 -0.02
CA LEU A 17 -33.12 4.71 -0.44
C LEU A 17 -33.56 3.77 -1.57
N ALA A 18 -34.70 3.13 -1.33
CA ALA A 18 -35.36 2.19 -2.21
C ALA A 18 -36.03 2.92 -3.39
N ALA A 19 -35.95 2.31 -4.58
CA ALA A 19 -36.91 2.54 -5.66
C ALA A 19 -37.34 1.16 -6.18
N LEU A 20 -38.60 0.79 -5.91
CA LEU A 20 -39.28 -0.30 -6.60
C LEU A 20 -39.71 0.20 -7.97
N GLY A 21 -39.15 -0.39 -9.02
CA GLY A 21 -39.65 -0.29 -10.39
C GLY A 21 -39.42 -1.64 -11.08
N LEU A 22 -40.49 -2.39 -11.32
CA LEU A 22 -40.44 -3.65 -12.05
C LEU A 22 -40.28 -3.34 -13.55
N ALA A 23 -39.05 -3.34 -14.04
CA ALA A 23 -38.75 -3.31 -15.47
C ALA A 23 -38.39 -4.74 -15.91
N SER A 24 -39.30 -5.41 -16.60
CA SER A 24 -38.99 -6.65 -17.31
C SER A 24 -38.06 -6.34 -18.48
N VAL A 25 -36.76 -6.56 -18.27
CA VAL A 25 -35.76 -6.54 -19.34
C VAL A 25 -35.59 -7.97 -19.85
N LEU A 26 -35.83 -8.18 -21.14
CA LEU A 26 -35.45 -9.39 -21.85
C LEU A 26 -33.94 -9.62 -21.67
N ALA A 27 -33.58 -10.65 -20.91
CA ALA A 27 -32.21 -11.10 -20.76
C ALA A 27 -31.72 -11.68 -22.10
N GLY A 28 -31.07 -10.84 -22.92
CA GLY A 28 -30.04 -11.33 -23.83
C GLY A 28 -28.88 -11.90 -23.01
N PRO A 29 -28.03 -12.78 -23.57
CA PRO A 29 -26.83 -13.18 -22.87
C PRO A 29 -26.01 -11.91 -22.61
N VAL A 30 -25.97 -11.49 -21.34
CA VAL A 30 -24.90 -10.65 -20.84
C VAL A 30 -23.66 -11.54 -20.94
N ASP A 31 -22.99 -11.47 -22.08
CA ASP A 31 -21.59 -11.83 -22.14
C ASP A 31 -20.93 -10.99 -21.06
N HIS A 32 -20.65 -11.62 -19.91
CA HIS A 32 -19.73 -11.07 -18.94
C HIS A 32 -18.39 -11.01 -19.66
N VAL A 33 -18.16 -9.93 -20.40
CA VAL A 33 -16.84 -9.50 -20.79
C VAL A 33 -16.12 -9.33 -19.47
N LEU A 34 -15.32 -10.34 -19.09
CA LEU A 34 -14.31 -10.17 -18.08
C LEU A 34 -13.45 -9.01 -18.59
N ALA A 35 -13.66 -7.82 -18.02
CA ALA A 35 -12.70 -6.76 -18.13
C ALA A 35 -11.38 -7.37 -17.66
N ALA A 36 -10.43 -7.56 -18.58
CA ALA A 36 -9.09 -7.95 -18.23
C ALA A 36 -8.62 -6.99 -17.14
N ALA A 37 -8.29 -7.52 -15.96
CA ALA A 37 -7.82 -6.73 -14.85
C ALA A 37 -6.54 -5.97 -15.27
N GLY A 38 -6.73 -4.70 -15.62
CA GLY A 38 -5.78 -3.58 -15.64
C GLY A 38 -4.45 -3.76 -16.39
N ALA A 39 -4.28 -3.02 -17.48
CA ALA A 39 -2.99 -2.64 -18.07
C ALA A 39 -2.20 -1.63 -17.20
N GLY A 40 -2.38 -1.67 -15.87
CA GLY A 40 -1.73 -0.76 -14.93
C GLY A 40 -0.44 -1.34 -14.33
N PRO A 41 0.33 -0.54 -13.58
CA PRO A 41 1.49 -1.05 -12.87
C PRO A 41 1.08 -2.12 -11.85
N GLY A 42 1.85 -3.20 -11.81
CA GLY A 42 1.77 -4.19 -10.74
C GLY A 42 2.38 -3.66 -9.45
N ALA A 43 2.23 -4.40 -8.36
CA ALA A 43 2.94 -4.11 -7.11
C ALA A 43 4.46 -4.07 -7.34
N PRO A 44 5.21 -3.19 -6.66
CA PRO A 44 6.67 -3.20 -6.72
C PRO A 44 7.22 -4.57 -6.31
N THR A 45 8.25 -5.03 -7.01
CA THR A 45 8.88 -6.34 -6.78
C THR A 45 10.32 -6.18 -6.30
N SER A 46 10.94 -7.28 -5.87
CA SER A 46 12.36 -7.33 -5.47
C SER A 46 12.74 -6.22 -4.48
N LEU A 47 11.92 -6.06 -3.44
CA LEU A 47 12.15 -5.10 -2.37
C LEU A 47 13.46 -5.42 -1.65
N ARG A 48 14.28 -4.40 -1.42
CA ARG A 48 15.54 -4.53 -0.68
C ARG A 48 15.76 -3.35 0.24
N CYS A 49 16.47 -3.64 1.33
CA CYS A 49 17.01 -2.68 2.27
C CYS A 49 18.54 -2.86 2.30
N GLU A 50 19.30 -1.78 2.09
CA GLU A 50 20.77 -1.84 2.02
C GLU A 50 21.29 -2.94 1.08
N TYR A 51 20.69 -3.06 -0.11
CA TYR A 51 21.00 -4.06 -1.15
C TYR A 51 20.66 -5.52 -0.80
N LEU A 52 20.09 -5.78 0.38
CA LEU A 52 19.74 -7.11 0.87
C LEU A 52 18.23 -7.33 0.85
N VAL A 53 17.80 -8.58 0.67
CA VAL A 53 16.40 -9.02 0.82
C VAL A 53 16.21 -9.45 2.27
N ASP A 54 15.17 -8.93 2.93
CA ASP A 54 14.81 -9.20 4.33
C ASP A 54 16.02 -9.24 5.30
N PRO A 55 16.86 -8.17 5.34
CA PRO A 55 18.07 -8.20 6.12
C PRO A 55 17.81 -8.20 7.62
N MET A 56 18.71 -8.84 8.36
CA MET A 56 18.79 -8.77 9.82
C MET A 56 20.03 -7.97 10.23
N GLY A 57 19.89 -7.11 11.24
CA GLY A 57 21.02 -6.41 11.85
C GLY A 57 21.61 -5.27 11.01
N ILE A 58 20.77 -4.47 10.36
CA ILE A 58 21.20 -3.23 9.69
C ILE A 58 21.61 -2.19 10.75
N ASP A 59 22.85 -1.71 10.67
CA ASP A 59 23.45 -0.72 11.58
C ASP A 59 23.37 0.73 11.04
N MET A 60 22.90 0.89 9.81
CA MET A 60 22.67 2.20 9.19
C MET A 60 21.45 2.88 9.81
N ALA A 61 21.64 4.01 10.48
CA ALA A 61 20.55 4.79 11.09
C ALA A 61 19.50 5.29 10.08
N LYS A 62 19.88 5.44 8.81
CA LYS A 62 19.02 5.82 7.68
C LYS A 62 19.25 4.86 6.51
N PRO A 63 18.69 3.64 6.58
CA PRO A 63 18.92 2.64 5.55
C PRO A 63 18.30 3.07 4.22
N ARG A 64 18.75 2.46 3.12
CA ARG A 64 18.33 2.76 1.75
C ARG A 64 17.42 1.67 1.21
N PHE A 65 16.32 2.09 0.62
CA PHE A 65 15.33 1.23 0.00
C PHE A 65 15.50 1.12 -1.51
N PHE A 66 15.12 -0.03 -2.03
CA PHE A 66 15.15 -0.38 -3.44
C PHE A 66 13.94 -1.22 -3.79
N TRP A 67 13.47 -1.05 -5.02
CA TRP A 67 12.42 -1.88 -5.61
C TRP A 67 12.56 -1.91 -7.13
N VAL A 68 11.88 -2.87 -7.74
CA VAL A 68 11.69 -2.97 -9.17
C VAL A 68 10.27 -2.58 -9.51
N VAL A 69 10.12 -1.70 -10.50
CA VAL A 69 8.81 -1.27 -11.02
C VAL A 69 8.27 -2.39 -11.90
N ALA A 70 7.08 -2.91 -11.57
CA ALA A 70 6.41 -3.95 -12.34
C ALA A 70 5.34 -3.32 -13.25
N HIS A 71 5.37 -3.62 -14.54
CA HIS A 71 4.34 -3.22 -15.49
C HIS A 71 4.19 -4.27 -16.60
N PRO A 72 2.96 -4.62 -17.02
CA PRO A 72 2.75 -5.60 -18.10
C PRO A 72 3.26 -5.10 -19.47
N GLU A 73 3.22 -3.80 -19.70
CA GLU A 73 3.67 -3.14 -20.94
C GLU A 73 5.10 -2.60 -20.89
N ARG A 74 5.72 -2.44 -22.06
CA ARG A 74 7.07 -1.85 -22.23
C ARG A 74 7.02 -0.32 -22.30
N GLY A 75 8.17 0.32 -22.10
CA GLY A 75 8.33 1.77 -22.25
C GLY A 75 7.72 2.56 -21.09
N GLN A 76 7.36 1.89 -20.01
CA GLN A 76 6.75 2.49 -18.84
C GLN A 76 7.79 2.88 -17.81
N ALA A 77 7.50 3.95 -17.07
CA ALA A 77 8.33 4.46 -16.00
C ALA A 77 7.46 4.90 -14.83
N GLN A 78 7.97 4.76 -13.61
CA GLN A 78 7.33 5.29 -12.42
C GLN A 78 7.38 6.83 -12.44
N SER A 79 6.26 7.47 -12.07
CA SER A 79 6.18 8.93 -11.90
C SER A 79 6.22 9.38 -10.44
N ALA A 80 5.88 8.49 -9.51
CA ALA A 80 5.89 8.75 -8.08
C ALA A 80 6.05 7.48 -7.26
N TYR A 81 6.47 7.62 -6.01
CA TYR A 81 6.47 6.53 -5.02
C TYR A 81 5.93 6.99 -3.65
N ARG A 82 5.59 6.03 -2.80
CA ARG A 82 5.35 6.20 -1.36
C ARG A 82 5.98 5.02 -0.65
N ILE A 83 6.76 5.29 0.40
CA ILE A 83 7.34 4.27 1.27
C ILE A 83 6.65 4.37 2.62
N VAL A 84 6.20 3.22 3.11
CA VAL A 84 5.57 3.06 4.42
C VAL A 84 6.43 2.10 5.21
N VAL A 85 6.87 2.52 6.40
CA VAL A 85 7.62 1.71 7.36
C VAL A 85 6.78 1.63 8.62
N SER A 86 6.62 0.42 9.15
CA SER A 86 5.78 0.17 10.33
C SER A 86 6.48 -0.76 11.31
N SER A 87 6.10 -0.74 12.59
CA SER A 87 6.58 -1.76 13.53
C SER A 87 5.82 -3.08 13.42
N GLU A 88 4.70 -3.11 12.68
CA GLU A 88 3.86 -4.29 12.48
C GLU A 88 3.62 -4.56 10.99
N PRO A 89 3.57 -5.83 10.55
CA PRO A 89 3.34 -6.17 9.16
C PRO A 89 1.92 -5.76 8.71
N GLY A 90 1.81 -5.30 7.46
CA GLY A 90 0.51 -5.05 6.81
C GLY A 90 -0.18 -3.74 7.18
N ALA A 91 0.51 -2.82 7.85
CA ALA A 91 -0.05 -1.50 8.15
C ALA A 91 -0.25 -0.67 6.86
N GLU A 92 -1.42 -0.05 6.70
CA GLU A 92 -1.73 0.84 5.57
C GLU A 92 -1.10 2.23 5.72
N ALA A 93 -0.75 2.61 6.95
CA ALA A 93 -0.06 3.83 7.31
C ALA A 93 1.08 3.49 8.28
N GLY A 94 2.23 4.13 8.09
CA GLY A 94 3.44 3.80 8.85
C GLY A 94 3.43 4.52 10.20
N ASP A 95 3.40 3.77 11.29
CA ASP A 95 3.61 4.31 12.65
C ASP A 95 5.06 4.78 12.86
N VAL A 96 5.99 4.29 12.03
CA VAL A 96 7.42 4.65 12.08
C VAL A 96 7.74 5.74 11.05
N TRP A 97 7.31 5.55 9.80
CA TRP A 97 7.50 6.56 8.76
C TRP A 97 6.56 6.36 7.58
N ASP A 98 6.12 7.48 7.02
CA ASP A 98 5.41 7.54 5.75
C ASP A 98 5.99 8.67 4.92
N SER A 99 6.51 8.35 3.73
CA SER A 99 7.10 9.38 2.86
C SER A 99 6.04 10.30 2.23
N GLY A 100 4.77 9.94 2.30
CA GLY A 100 3.73 10.46 1.42
C GLY A 100 4.05 10.16 -0.04
N ARG A 101 3.28 10.77 -0.95
CA ARG A 101 3.54 10.66 -2.40
C ARG A 101 4.69 11.60 -2.80
N ILE A 102 5.80 11.03 -3.26
CA ILE A 102 6.95 11.76 -3.78
C ILE A 102 6.97 11.65 -5.31
N LEU A 103 6.95 12.79 -6.02
CA LEU A 103 7.07 12.86 -7.47
C LEU A 103 8.53 12.60 -7.89
N SER A 104 8.81 11.37 -8.33
CA SER A 104 10.15 10.93 -8.72
C SER A 104 10.09 9.58 -9.44
N SER A 105 10.95 9.42 -10.44
CA SER A 105 11.16 8.17 -11.17
C SER A 105 12.20 7.26 -10.53
N LYS A 106 12.85 7.68 -9.43
CA LYS A 106 13.83 6.85 -8.73
C LYS A 106 13.15 5.63 -8.08
N SER A 107 13.82 4.49 -8.13
CA SER A 107 13.37 3.23 -7.49
C SER A 107 14.44 2.53 -6.66
N GLY A 108 15.54 3.22 -6.37
CA GLY A 108 16.67 2.64 -5.65
C GLY A 108 17.50 3.69 -4.95
N GLN A 109 18.25 3.25 -3.94
CA GLN A 109 19.06 4.10 -3.07
C GLN A 109 18.24 5.22 -2.41
N ILE A 110 16.98 4.96 -2.09
CA ILE A 110 16.13 5.96 -1.44
C ILE A 110 16.37 5.89 0.07
N PRO A 111 17.00 6.91 0.68
CA PRO A 111 17.26 6.88 2.11
C PRO A 111 15.95 6.99 2.89
N PHE A 112 15.87 6.24 3.98
CA PHE A 112 14.89 6.44 5.02
C PHE A 112 15.01 7.86 5.58
N ALA A 113 13.89 8.59 5.58
CA ALA A 113 13.85 10.01 5.97
C ALA A 113 13.04 10.26 7.25
N GLY A 114 12.63 9.21 7.96
CA GLY A 114 12.04 9.32 9.29
C GLY A 114 13.08 9.54 10.40
N GLU A 115 12.63 9.41 11.65
CA GLU A 115 13.50 9.44 12.82
C GLU A 115 14.37 8.19 12.92
N ALA A 116 15.60 8.35 13.42
CA ALA A 116 16.59 7.26 13.45
C ALA A 116 16.01 5.97 14.08
N LEU A 117 16.23 4.84 13.40
CA LEU A 117 15.70 3.55 13.82
C LEU A 117 16.38 3.06 15.10
N GLU A 118 15.59 2.46 16.00
CA GLU A 118 16.08 1.81 17.21
C GLU A 118 16.85 0.52 16.89
N SER A 119 17.96 0.30 17.60
CA SER A 119 18.75 -0.93 17.50
C SER A 119 17.97 -2.14 18.01
N GLY A 120 18.12 -3.28 17.32
CA GLY A 120 17.54 -4.56 17.75
C GLY A 120 16.02 -4.67 17.54
N ARG A 121 15.42 -3.76 16.77
CA ARG A 121 13.98 -3.73 16.47
C ARG A 121 13.70 -4.10 15.02
N SER A 122 12.60 -4.82 14.80
CA SER A 122 12.08 -5.14 13.47
C SER A 122 11.05 -4.08 13.02
N TYR A 123 11.01 -3.85 11.72
CA TYR A 123 10.16 -2.89 11.03
C TYR A 123 9.71 -3.44 9.67
#